data_AF-A0A0G3XCT2-F1
#
_entry.id   AF-A0A0G3XCT2-F1
#
_cell.length_a   1.000
_cell.length_b   1.000
_cell.length_c   1.000
_cell.angle_alpha   90.00
_cell.angle_beta   90.00
_cell.angle_gamma   90.00
#
_symmetry.space_group_name_H-M   'P 1'
#
loop_
_entity.id
_entity.type
_entity.pdbx_description
1 polymer ?
#
loop_
_entity_poly.entity_id
_entity_poly.type
_entity_poly.pdbx_seq_one_letter_code
_entity_poly.pdbx_strand_id
1 'polypeptide(L)'
;MPEGWDAIKDAPDTLPDALAYYQNEGRVAVNVESAHGCTVGDPEAHYAFRAWHDLIHLEDAEKGTFDLKGEQWCADKHREEIIHRLGYTPEAAWFGALVQIEIVEQNRYFLRTGRWPEDPRAFALRWLKDRGFERPASLGGPINYETACQLQRAA
;
A
#
# COMPACT_ATOMS: atom_id res chain seq x y z
N MET A 1 -1.11 -2.85 10.47
CA MET A 1 -1.43 -3.98 9.57
C MET A 1 -2.40 -4.91 10.27
N PRO A 2 -3.36 -5.51 9.53
CA PRO A 2 -4.28 -6.49 10.08
C PRO A 2 -3.57 -7.78 10.53
N GLU A 3 -4.17 -8.51 11.47
CA GLU A 3 -3.73 -9.85 11.91
C GLU A 3 -4.05 -10.92 10.83
N GLY A 4 -3.56 -10.69 9.62
CA GLY A 4 -3.79 -11.52 8.43
C GLY A 4 -4.76 -10.90 7.42
N TRP A 5 -4.72 -11.41 6.20
CA TRP A 5 -5.59 -11.04 5.08
C TRP A 5 -5.84 -12.26 4.20
N ASP A 6 -6.86 -12.20 3.36
CA ASP A 6 -7.21 -13.26 2.41
C ASP A 6 -6.79 -12.85 1.01
N ALA A 7 -5.90 -13.66 0.43
CA ALA A 7 -5.42 -13.52 -0.93
C ALA A 7 -6.43 -14.14 -1.91
N ILE A 8 -7.33 -13.33 -2.46
CA ILE A 8 -8.40 -13.82 -3.36
C ILE A 8 -8.36 -13.10 -4.71
N LYS A 9 -8.86 -13.77 -5.76
CA LYS A 9 -8.90 -13.21 -7.13
C LYS A 9 -9.93 -12.09 -7.27
N ASP A 10 -11.11 -12.32 -6.71
CA ASP A 10 -12.27 -11.42 -6.83
C ASP A 10 -12.45 -10.64 -5.52
N ALA A 11 -11.39 -9.93 -5.11
CA ALA A 11 -11.50 -9.08 -3.92
C ALA A 11 -12.48 -7.93 -4.18
N PRO A 12 -13.21 -7.46 -3.14
CA PRO A 12 -14.19 -6.38 -3.27
C PRO A 12 -13.62 -5.13 -3.95
N ASP A 13 -14.34 -4.61 -4.93
CA ASP A 13 -13.99 -3.39 -5.69
C ASP A 13 -14.84 -2.19 -5.28
N THR A 14 -15.74 -2.36 -4.31
CA THR A 14 -16.52 -1.28 -3.70
C THR A 14 -16.36 -1.26 -2.19
N LEU A 15 -16.45 -0.07 -1.60
CA LEU A 15 -16.39 0.09 -0.15
C LEU A 15 -17.50 -0.66 0.61
N PRO A 16 -18.78 -0.68 0.15
CA PRO A 16 -19.81 -1.50 0.77
C PRO A 16 -19.48 -3.00 0.76
N ASP A 17 -18.94 -3.52 -0.34
CA ASP A 17 -18.59 -4.94 -0.44
C ASP A 17 -17.36 -5.28 0.43
N ALA A 18 -16.38 -4.38 0.49
CA ALA A 18 -15.22 -4.51 1.37
C ALA A 18 -15.63 -4.54 2.85
N LEU A 19 -16.55 -3.65 3.24
CA LEU A 19 -17.09 -3.61 4.59
C LEU A 19 -17.89 -4.88 4.92
N ALA A 20 -18.74 -5.35 4.01
CA ALA A 20 -19.50 -6.57 4.20
C ALA A 20 -18.59 -7.80 4.35
N TYR A 21 -17.53 -7.89 3.54
CA TYR A 21 -16.53 -8.94 3.65
C TYR A 21 -15.85 -8.93 5.03
N TYR A 22 -15.36 -7.76 5.45
CA TYR A 22 -14.69 -7.61 6.74
C TYR A 22 -15.61 -7.95 7.93
N GLN A 23 -16.89 -7.55 7.87
CA GLN A 23 -17.87 -7.88 8.90
C GLN A 23 -18.16 -9.39 9.00
N ASN A 24 -18.10 -10.11 7.89
CA ASN A 24 -18.39 -11.54 7.84
C ASN A 24 -17.17 -12.39 8.23
N GLU A 25 -15.99 -12.06 7.70
CA GLU A 25 -14.78 -12.89 7.81
C GLU A 25 -13.83 -12.41 8.92
N GLY A 26 -13.97 -11.16 9.38
CA GLY A 26 -13.03 -10.53 10.32
C GLY A 26 -11.66 -10.23 9.72
N ARG A 27 -11.52 -10.34 8.38
CA ARG A 27 -10.28 -10.17 7.63
C ARG A 27 -10.54 -9.33 6.39
N VAL A 28 -9.49 -8.68 5.89
CA VAL A 28 -9.55 -7.94 4.61
C VAL A 28 -9.17 -8.87 3.46
N ALA A 29 -9.85 -8.70 2.33
CA ALA A 29 -9.55 -9.40 1.08
C ALA A 29 -8.63 -8.55 0.21
N VAL A 30 -7.53 -9.13 -0.27
CA VAL A 30 -6.57 -8.48 -1.15
C VAL A 30 -6.56 -9.17 -2.51
N ASN A 31 -6.75 -8.39 -3.58
CA ASN A 31 -6.69 -8.92 -4.93
C ASN A 31 -5.26 -9.32 -5.33
N VAL A 32 -4.97 -10.62 -5.41
CA VAL A 32 -3.65 -11.14 -5.80
C VAL A 32 -3.40 -11.21 -7.29
N GLU A 33 -4.45 -11.10 -8.10
CA GLU A 33 -4.37 -11.07 -9.57
C GLU A 33 -4.32 -9.64 -10.13
N SER A 34 -4.08 -8.64 -9.27
CA SER A 34 -3.84 -7.26 -9.69
C SER A 34 -2.91 -7.23 -10.91
N ALA A 35 -3.46 -6.78 -12.04
CA ALA A 35 -2.75 -6.67 -13.31
C ALA A 35 -1.57 -5.67 -13.24
N HIS A 36 -1.44 -4.96 -12.11
CA HIS A 36 -0.48 -3.91 -11.85
C HIS A 36 0.81 -4.44 -11.19
N GLY A 37 1.01 -5.75 -11.06
CA GLY A 37 2.28 -6.29 -10.55
C GLY A 37 2.65 -5.78 -9.14
N CYS A 38 3.93 -5.74 -8.82
CA CYS A 38 4.41 -5.52 -7.45
C CYS A 38 5.36 -4.32 -7.33
N THR A 39 4.87 -3.20 -6.77
CA THR A 39 5.65 -1.97 -6.53
C THR A 39 6.85 -2.18 -5.61
N VAL A 40 6.73 -3.06 -4.62
CA VAL A 40 7.75 -3.30 -3.59
C VAL A 40 8.75 -4.41 -3.95
N GLY A 41 8.54 -5.09 -5.08
CA GLY A 41 9.42 -6.14 -5.60
C GLY A 41 9.26 -7.53 -4.95
N ASP A 42 8.51 -7.65 -3.86
CA ASP A 42 8.14 -8.90 -3.20
C ASP A 42 6.61 -9.02 -3.09
N PRO A 43 5.99 -10.07 -3.67
CA PRO A 43 4.53 -10.21 -3.69
C PRO A 43 3.89 -10.24 -2.30
N GLU A 44 4.51 -10.92 -1.33
CA GLU A 44 3.92 -11.07 -0.01
C GLU A 44 3.97 -9.77 0.79
N ALA A 45 5.08 -9.04 0.75
CA ALA A 45 5.17 -7.66 1.25
C ALA A 45 4.12 -6.76 0.58
N HIS A 46 3.94 -6.88 -0.74
CA HIS A 46 2.95 -6.10 -1.47
C HIS A 46 1.52 -6.38 -1.00
N TYR A 47 1.17 -7.65 -0.81
CA TYR A 47 -0.16 -8.01 -0.29
C TYR A 47 -0.37 -7.51 1.12
N ALA A 48 0.65 -7.57 1.97
CA ALA A 48 0.60 -7.04 3.34
C ALA A 48 0.39 -5.50 3.34
N PHE A 49 1.08 -4.77 2.44
CA PHE A 49 0.87 -3.33 2.25
C PHE A 49 -0.57 -3.02 1.81
N ARG A 50 -1.10 -3.77 0.85
CA ARG A 50 -2.46 -3.60 0.36
C ARG A 50 -3.51 -3.96 1.41
N ALA A 51 -3.29 -5.02 2.18
CA ALA A 51 -4.15 -5.35 3.30
C ALA A 51 -4.24 -4.22 4.33
N TRP A 52 -3.12 -3.56 4.65
CA TRP A 52 -3.16 -2.41 5.54
C TRP A 52 -3.94 -1.26 4.92
N HIS A 53 -3.65 -0.93 3.67
CA HIS A 53 -4.37 0.09 2.94
C HIS A 53 -5.89 -0.13 2.94
N ASP A 54 -6.32 -1.34 2.57
CA ASP A 54 -7.73 -1.69 2.47
C ASP A 54 -8.42 -1.66 3.84
N LEU A 55 -7.70 -1.97 4.93
CA LEU A 55 -8.21 -1.79 6.28
C LEU A 55 -8.47 -0.32 6.63
N ILE A 56 -7.58 0.59 6.20
CA ILE A 56 -7.71 2.02 6.49
C ILE A 56 -8.97 2.61 5.87
N HIS A 57 -9.36 2.15 4.68
CA HIS A 57 -10.65 2.53 4.08
C HIS A 57 -11.84 2.24 5.00
N LEU A 58 -11.77 1.16 5.78
CA LEU A 58 -12.84 0.72 6.68
C LEU A 58 -12.89 1.50 8.00
N GLU A 59 -11.81 2.22 8.36
CA GLU A 59 -11.76 3.00 9.60
C GLU A 59 -12.68 4.23 9.56
N ASP A 60 -12.83 4.84 8.37
CA ASP A 60 -13.70 6.00 8.15
C ASP A 60 -14.25 5.97 6.72
N ALA A 61 -15.40 5.33 6.55
CA ALA A 61 -16.02 5.13 5.24
C ALA A 61 -16.44 6.44 4.54
N GLU A 62 -16.55 7.56 5.27
CA GLU A 62 -16.84 8.86 4.67
C GLU A 62 -15.60 9.50 4.04
N LYS A 63 -14.40 9.19 4.57
CA LYS A 63 -13.13 9.73 4.09
C LYS A 63 -12.37 8.75 3.19
N GLY A 64 -12.38 7.46 3.52
CA GLY A 64 -11.75 6.39 2.76
C GLY A 64 -12.59 5.94 1.58
N THR A 65 -13.02 6.86 0.72
CA THR A 65 -13.72 6.50 -0.53
C THR A 65 -12.75 5.92 -1.56
N PHE A 66 -13.23 5.08 -2.48
CA PHE A 66 -12.41 4.48 -3.57
C PHE A 66 -12.24 5.46 -4.75
N ASP A 67 -12.15 6.75 -4.45
CA ASP A 67 -11.80 7.80 -5.41
C ASP A 67 -10.44 8.39 -5.04
N LEU A 68 -9.82 9.16 -5.95
CA LEU A 68 -8.47 9.69 -5.72
C LEU A 68 -8.32 10.48 -4.41
N LYS A 69 -9.38 11.15 -3.93
CA LYS A 69 -9.34 11.92 -2.68
C LYS A 69 -9.33 10.96 -1.48
N GLY A 70 -10.14 9.91 -1.51
CA GLY A 70 -10.11 8.89 -0.47
C GLY A 70 -8.83 8.07 -0.48
N GLU A 71 -8.31 7.68 -1.64
CA GLU A 71 -6.99 7.05 -1.79
C GLU A 71 -5.88 7.92 -1.19
N GLN A 72 -5.91 9.25 -1.43
CA GLN A 72 -4.93 10.17 -0.82
C GLN A 72 -5.06 10.21 0.71
N TRP A 73 -6.30 10.20 1.23
CA TRP A 73 -6.53 10.16 2.68
C TRP A 73 -6.00 8.85 3.30
N CYS A 74 -6.27 7.70 2.65
CA CYS A 74 -5.77 6.40 3.08
C CYS A 74 -4.24 6.34 3.06
N ALA A 75 -3.62 6.88 2.00
CA ALA A 75 -2.16 6.97 1.90
C ALA A 75 -1.56 7.84 3.01
N ASP A 76 -2.15 8.99 3.32
CA ASP A 76 -1.68 9.86 4.39
C ASP A 76 -1.80 9.18 5.77
N LYS A 77 -2.92 8.49 6.04
CA LYS A 77 -3.11 7.69 7.27
C LYS A 77 -2.11 6.55 7.40
N HIS A 78 -1.87 5.81 6.31
CA HIS A 78 -0.89 4.73 6.31
C HIS A 78 0.53 5.28 6.56
N ARG A 79 0.87 6.44 5.99
CA ARG A 79 2.15 7.11 6.25
C ARG A 79 2.29 7.58 7.69
N GLU A 80 1.23 8.14 8.28
CA GLU A 80 1.18 8.50 9.71
C GLU A 80 1.48 7.29 10.59
N GLU A 81 0.85 6.15 10.30
CA GLU A 81 1.10 4.90 11.02
C GLU A 81 2.53 4.38 10.90
N ILE A 82 3.12 4.47 9.69
CA ILE A 82 4.53 4.10 9.49
C ILE A 82 5.44 4.98 10.35
N ILE A 83 5.21 6.30 10.36
CA ILE A 83 5.98 7.25 11.18
C ILE A 83 5.74 6.98 12.67
N HIS A 84 4.52 6.65 13.08
CA HIS A 84 4.21 6.34 14.47
C HIS A 84 5.02 5.14 14.98
N ARG A 85 5.18 4.10 14.15
CA ARG A 85 5.89 2.86 14.51
C ARG A 85 7.40 2.95 14.38
N LEU A 86 7.89 3.61 13.34
CA LEU A 86 9.34 3.68 13.07
C LEU A 86 10.00 4.97 13.53
N GLY A 87 9.22 5.97 13.95
CA GLY A 87 9.69 7.33 14.14
C GLY A 87 10.02 8.04 12.82
N TYR A 88 10.56 9.26 12.94
CA TYR A 88 11.05 10.04 11.80
C TYR A 88 12.41 9.53 11.32
N THR A 89 12.40 8.40 10.63
CA THR A 89 13.60 7.71 10.13
C THR A 89 13.65 7.70 8.58
N PRO A 90 14.84 7.50 7.97
CA PRO A 90 14.96 7.30 6.53
C PRO A 90 14.08 6.15 6.01
N GLU A 91 13.92 5.09 6.79
CA GLU A 91 13.05 3.95 6.53
C GLU A 91 11.59 4.38 6.48
N ALA A 92 11.13 5.13 7.48
CA ALA A 92 9.76 5.65 7.49
C ALA A 92 9.48 6.54 6.28
N ALA A 93 10.42 7.42 5.92
CA ALA A 93 10.30 8.28 4.75
C ALA A 93 10.23 7.47 3.45
N TRP A 94 11.06 6.44 3.33
CA TRP A 94 11.13 5.62 2.12
C TRP A 94 9.91 4.69 1.97
N PHE A 95 9.47 4.02 3.03
CA PHE A 95 8.22 3.24 3.02
C PHE A 95 7.00 4.13 2.80
N GLY A 96 6.96 5.30 3.41
CA GLY A 96 5.89 6.26 3.19
C GLY A 96 5.81 6.75 1.73
N ALA A 97 6.95 6.86 1.04
CA ALA A 97 6.98 7.16 -0.38
C ALA A 97 6.44 6.00 -1.23
N LEU A 98 6.77 4.75 -0.88
CA LEU A 98 6.19 3.56 -1.55
C LEU A 98 4.66 3.49 -1.38
N VAL A 99 4.15 3.79 -0.19
CA VAL A 99 2.71 3.89 0.10
C VAL A 99 2.05 4.95 -0.80
N GLN A 100 2.62 6.15 -0.87
CA GLN A 100 2.13 7.21 -1.75
C GLN A 100 2.12 6.77 -3.23
N ILE A 101 3.17 6.08 -3.68
CA ILE A 101 3.26 5.61 -5.06
C ILE A 101 2.16 4.59 -5.35
N GLU A 102 2.07 3.57 -4.51
CA GLU A 102 1.16 2.43 -4.68
C GLU A 102 -0.29 2.88 -4.75
N ILE A 103 -0.70 3.70 -3.78
CA ILE A 103 -2.10 4.07 -3.56
C ILE A 103 -2.50 5.25 -4.45
N VAL A 104 -1.64 6.26 -4.59
CA VAL A 104 -2.05 7.53 -5.21
C VAL A 104 -1.42 7.74 -6.59
N GLU A 105 -0.10 7.55 -6.72
CA GLU A 105 0.58 8.03 -7.93
C GLU A 105 0.31 7.15 -9.15
N GLN A 106 0.05 5.85 -8.96
CA GLN A 106 -0.44 4.98 -10.02
C GLN A 106 -1.84 5.38 -10.48
N ASN A 107 -2.76 5.64 -9.54
CA ASN A 107 -4.10 6.16 -9.81
C ASN A 107 -4.04 7.50 -10.57
N ARG A 108 -3.18 8.43 -10.11
CA ARG A 108 -2.95 9.72 -10.77
C ARG A 108 -2.36 9.55 -12.17
N TYR A 109 -1.49 8.56 -12.38
CA TYR A 109 -0.97 8.23 -13.70
C TYR A 109 -2.09 7.70 -14.62
N PHE A 110 -2.93 6.80 -14.13
CA PHE A 110 -4.09 6.29 -14.86
C PHE A 110 -5.05 7.41 -15.25
N LEU A 111 -5.45 8.26 -14.30
CA LEU A 111 -6.35 9.39 -14.58
C LEU A 111 -5.79 10.37 -15.61
N ARG A 112 -4.46 10.55 -15.66
CA ARG A 112 -3.81 11.44 -16.63
C ARG A 112 -3.67 10.83 -18.02
N THR A 113 -3.45 9.52 -18.12
CA THR A 113 -3.03 8.85 -19.36
C THR A 113 -4.05 7.86 -19.92
N GLY A 114 -5.08 7.51 -19.14
CA GLY A 114 -6.04 6.45 -19.42
C GLY A 114 -5.46 5.03 -19.32
N ARG A 115 -4.24 4.86 -18.81
CA ARG A 115 -3.54 3.57 -18.75
C ARG A 115 -2.80 3.41 -17.43
N TRP A 116 -2.77 2.18 -16.92
CA TRP A 116 -1.94 1.83 -15.77
C TRP A 116 -0.46 1.75 -16.19
N PRO A 117 0.49 1.95 -15.27
CA PRO A 117 1.90 1.72 -15.59
C PRO A 117 2.11 0.24 -15.96
N GLU A 118 2.83 -0.01 -17.05
CA GLU A 118 3.10 -1.38 -17.53
C GLU A 118 4.04 -2.16 -16.60
N ASP A 119 4.95 -1.45 -15.93
CA ASP A 119 5.83 -1.98 -14.90
C ASP A 119 5.77 -1.07 -13.66
N PRO A 120 4.89 -1.37 -12.69
CA PRO A 120 4.73 -0.55 -11.49
C PRO A 120 5.96 -0.49 -10.59
N ARG A 121 6.83 -1.51 -10.63
CA ARG A 121 8.10 -1.46 -9.93
C ARG A 121 9.03 -0.45 -10.56
N ALA A 122 9.20 -0.48 -11.89
CA ALA A 122 10.03 0.48 -12.60
C ALA A 122 9.46 1.92 -12.46
N PHE A 123 8.14 2.06 -12.48
CA PHE A 123 7.45 3.32 -12.20
C PHE A 123 7.81 3.86 -10.81
N ALA A 124 7.71 3.02 -9.78
CA ALA A 124 8.02 3.40 -8.41
C ALA A 124 9.50 3.78 -8.21
N LEU A 125 10.42 2.97 -8.71
CA LEU A 125 11.85 3.24 -8.62
C LEU A 125 12.22 4.56 -9.30
N ARG A 126 11.61 4.85 -10.45
CA ARG A 126 11.80 6.13 -11.13
C ARG A 126 11.23 7.29 -10.32
N TRP A 127 10.01 7.16 -9.79
CA TRP A 127 9.39 8.20 -8.98
C TRP A 127 10.23 8.57 -7.75
N LEU A 128 10.77 7.55 -7.06
CA LEU A 128 11.66 7.72 -5.91
C LEU A 128 12.94 8.45 -6.31
N LYS A 129 13.61 7.99 -7.37
CA LYS A 129 14.85 8.59 -7.87
C LYS A 129 14.66 10.05 -8.26
N ASP A 130 13.60 10.37 -9.01
CA ASP A 130 13.34 11.73 -9.50
C ASP A 130 13.06 12.73 -8.35
N ARG A 131 12.78 12.23 -7.13
CA ARG A 131 12.53 13.03 -5.92
C ARG A 131 13.62 12.91 -4.86
N GLY A 132 14.75 12.27 -5.18
CA GLY A 132 15.88 12.15 -4.26
C GLY A 132 15.64 11.19 -3.09
N PHE A 133 14.67 10.29 -3.19
CA PHE A 133 14.55 9.19 -2.23
C PHE A 133 15.62 8.16 -2.52
N GLU A 134 16.57 8.03 -1.60
CA GLU A 134 17.55 6.95 -1.58
C GLU A 134 17.03 5.80 -0.72
N ARG A 135 17.31 4.57 -1.16
CA ARG A 135 16.98 3.40 -0.37
C ARG A 135 17.88 3.36 0.88
N PRO A 136 17.32 3.27 2.10
CA PRO A 136 18.13 3.16 3.32
C PRO A 136 19.04 1.92 3.29
N ALA A 137 20.32 2.11 3.62
CA ALA A 137 21.31 1.02 3.63
C ALA A 137 21.01 -0.07 4.66
N SER A 138 20.33 0.29 5.74
CA SER A 138 19.82 -0.58 6.81
C SER A 138 18.86 -1.67 6.31
N LEU A 139 18.15 -1.44 5.20
CA LEU A 139 17.20 -2.40 4.64
C LEU A 139 17.87 -3.56 3.88
N GLY A 140 19.19 -3.55 3.70
CA GLY A 140 19.94 -4.66 3.11
C GLY A 140 19.50 -5.03 1.67
N GLY A 141 19.32 -6.35 1.43
CA GLY A 141 18.87 -6.95 0.15
C GLY A 141 17.50 -6.47 -0.32
N PRO A 142 16.83 -7.06 -1.33
CA PRO A 142 15.48 -6.61 -1.75
C PRO A 142 14.46 -6.59 -0.60
N ILE A 143 13.44 -5.71 -0.66
CA ILE A 143 12.33 -5.76 0.33
C ILE A 143 11.73 -7.15 0.23
N ASN A 144 11.63 -7.85 1.35
CA ASN A 144 10.92 -9.12 1.46
C ASN A 144 9.83 -9.00 2.54
N TYR A 145 9.00 -10.03 2.64
CA TYR A 145 7.95 -10.09 3.65
C TYR A 145 8.46 -9.85 5.07
N GLU A 146 9.62 -10.41 5.44
CA GLU A 146 10.19 -10.19 6.77
C GLU A 146 10.51 -8.72 7.05
N THR A 147 11.02 -7.99 6.06
CA THR A 147 11.26 -6.55 6.16
C THR A 147 9.95 -5.79 6.30
N ALA A 148 8.90 -6.19 5.57
CA ALA A 148 7.56 -5.62 5.73
C ALA A 148 6.93 -5.95 7.09
N CYS A 149 7.17 -7.15 7.64
CA CYS A 149 6.74 -7.56 8.96
C CYS A 149 7.52 -6.89 10.09
N GLN A 150 8.79 -6.55 9.90
CA GLN A 150 9.54 -5.75 10.88
C GLN A 150 8.88 -4.38 11.10
N LEU A 151 8.21 -3.81 10.09
CA LEU A 151 7.36 -2.62 10.24
C LEU A 151 6.17 -2.83 11.18
N GLN A 152 5.68 -4.06 11.31
CA GLN A 152 4.58 -4.41 12.22
C GLN A 152 5.04 -4.49 13.68
N ARG A 153 6.27 -4.96 13.92
CA ARG A 153 6.78 -5.35 15.24
C ARG A 153 7.54 -4.27 15.99
N ALA A 154 7.76 -3.10 15.39
CA ALA A 154 8.54 -2.01 15.99
C ALA A 154 7.80 -1.19 17.07
N ALA A 155 6.71 -1.71 17.66
CA ALA A 155 5.98 -1.07 18.76
C ALA A 155 6.48 -1.57 20.13
#